data_AF-H0R010-F1
#
_entry.id   AF-H0R010-F1
#
_cell.length_a   1.000
_cell.length_b   1.000
_cell.length_c   1.000
_cell.angle_alpha   90.00
_cell.angle_beta   90.00
_cell.angle_gamma   90.00
#
_symmetry.space_group_name_H-M   'P 1'
#
loop_
_entity.id
_entity.type
_entity.pdbx_description
1 polymer ?
#
loop_
_entity_poly.entity_id
_entity_poly.type
_entity_poly.pdbx_seq_one_letter_code
_entity_poly.pdbx_strand_id
1 'polypeptide(L)'
;MPDGKVIRPYMTAAIDVFTDSVVGFHIHGGAPSSTDHAILFARMVSPRRAVERIDHELSLSKSRALPGSAMIAMGQATPEAPAMPFIAVETLTMDRGKDFLASRAAAEALGWSVIDAPPHSPTAKPHVERFLKSVNSLFLSRIDSYVGNSPEHRGRSVRSPDSRFGPARR
;
A
#
# COMPACT_ATOMS: atom_id res chain seq x y z
N MET A 1 7.79 2.62 -12.92
CA MET A 1 7.46 1.88 -14.15
C MET A 1 8.66 1.91 -15.07
N PRO A 2 9.02 0.78 -15.72
CA PRO A 2 10.28 0.68 -16.46
C PRO A 2 10.35 1.51 -17.76
N ASP A 3 9.23 2.02 -18.27
CA ASP A 3 9.11 2.62 -19.61
C ASP A 3 9.18 4.16 -19.65
N GLY A 4 9.36 4.82 -18.50
CA GLY A 4 9.48 6.28 -18.40
C GLY A 4 8.20 7.06 -18.71
N LYS A 5 7.06 6.40 -18.93
CA LYS A 5 5.79 7.08 -19.21
C LYS A 5 5.22 7.72 -17.96
N VAL A 6 4.68 8.92 -18.13
CA VAL A 6 3.89 9.58 -17.09
C VAL A 6 2.53 8.89 -17.03
N ILE A 7 2.20 8.35 -15.86
CA ILE A 7 0.95 7.64 -15.60
C ILE A 7 0.29 8.16 -14.32
N ARG A 8 -1.02 7.92 -14.19
CA ARG A 8 -1.72 8.00 -12.89
C ARG A 8 -1.72 6.59 -12.27
N PRO A 9 -0.87 6.32 -11.26
CA PRO A 9 -0.83 4.99 -10.66
C PRO A 9 -2.07 4.76 -9.79
N TYR A 10 -2.41 3.49 -9.62
CA TYR A 10 -3.37 3.00 -8.66
C TYR A 10 -2.64 2.47 -7.43
N MET A 11 -3.30 2.56 -6.28
CA MET A 11 -2.84 1.97 -5.03
C MET A 11 -3.93 1.10 -4.44
N THR A 12 -3.64 -0.18 -4.24
CA THR A 12 -4.44 -1.07 -3.41
C THR A 12 -3.77 -1.15 -2.04
N ALA A 13 -4.54 -1.02 -0.96
CA ALA A 13 -4.03 -1.02 0.41
C ALA A 13 -4.92 -1.84 1.34
N ALA A 14 -4.32 -2.37 2.40
CA ALA A 14 -5.00 -3.09 3.47
C ALA A 14 -4.71 -2.41 4.81
N ILE A 15 -5.78 -2.23 5.60
CA ILE A 15 -5.75 -1.58 6.90
C ILE A 15 -6.24 -2.56 7.95
N ASP A 16 -5.55 -2.64 9.08
CA ASP A 16 -6.04 -3.33 10.25
C ASP A 16 -7.12 -2.47 10.92
N VAL A 17 -8.33 -3.03 11.04
CA VAL A 17 -9.52 -2.32 11.55
C VAL A 17 -9.36 -1.94 13.02
N PHE A 18 -8.66 -2.74 13.82
CA PHE A 18 -8.52 -2.49 15.25
C PHE A 18 -7.55 -1.33 15.55
N THR A 19 -6.40 -1.31 14.87
CA THR A 19 -5.33 -0.32 15.16
C THR A 19 -5.24 0.83 14.17
N ASP A 20 -6.04 0.84 13.09
CA ASP A 20 -5.88 1.73 11.93
C ASP A 20 -4.49 1.62 11.24
N SER A 21 -3.72 0.57 11.53
CA SER A 21 -2.39 0.38 10.96
C SER A 21 -2.44 -0.05 9.50
N VAL A 22 -1.55 0.50 8.69
CA VAL A 22 -1.34 0.03 7.31
C VAL A 22 -0.58 -1.29 7.33
N VAL A 23 -1.27 -2.38 7.01
CA VAL A 23 -0.68 -3.73 6.99
C VAL A 23 0.12 -3.94 5.72
N GLY A 24 -0.36 -3.41 4.59
CA GLY A 24 0.34 -3.45 3.31
C GLY A 24 -0.27 -2.53 2.25
N PHE A 25 0.50 -2.26 1.20
CA PHE A 25 0.02 -1.59 -0.01
C PHE A 25 0.77 -2.06 -1.27
N HIS A 26 0.13 -1.92 -2.42
CA HIS A 26 0.69 -2.18 -3.74
C HIS A 26 0.37 -1.03 -4.68
N ILE A 27 1.39 -0.50 -5.37
CA ILE A 27 1.27 0.58 -6.35
C ILE A 27 1.54 -0.01 -7.73
N HIS A 28 0.62 0.20 -8.66
CA HIS A 28 0.66 -0.33 -10.02
C HIS A 28 0.10 0.70 -11.02
N GLY A 29 0.28 0.49 -12.32
CA GLY A 29 0.05 1.51 -13.36
C GLY A 29 -1.07 1.21 -14.34
N GLY A 30 -1.75 0.09 -14.17
CA GLY A 30 -3.01 -0.22 -14.84
C GLY A 30 -4.17 -0.20 -13.85
N ALA A 31 -5.40 -0.34 -14.35
CA ALA A 31 -6.56 -0.53 -13.49
C ALA A 31 -6.35 -1.75 -12.57
N PRO A 32 -6.85 -1.72 -11.31
CA PRO A 32 -6.67 -2.83 -10.37
C PRO A 32 -7.20 -4.16 -10.93
N SER A 33 -6.43 -5.20 -10.68
CA SER A 33 -6.74 -6.59 -11.05
C SER A 33 -6.66 -7.50 -9.84
N SER A 34 -7.20 -8.72 -9.96
CA SER A 34 -7.04 -9.75 -8.93
C SER A 34 -5.57 -10.10 -8.65
N THR A 35 -4.70 -9.95 -9.65
CA THR A 35 -3.25 -10.12 -9.48
C THR A 35 -2.66 -9.05 -8.57
N ASP A 36 -3.08 -7.79 -8.70
CA ASP A 36 -2.63 -6.70 -7.83
C ASP A 36 -3.03 -6.94 -6.37
N HIS A 37 -4.23 -7.48 -6.14
CA HIS A 37 -4.72 -7.90 -4.82
C HIS A 37 -3.92 -9.07 -4.26
N ALA A 38 -3.65 -10.10 -5.06
CA ALA A 38 -2.82 -11.23 -4.65
C ALA A 38 -1.37 -10.79 -4.29
N ILE A 39 -0.79 -9.84 -5.04
CA ILE A 39 0.51 -9.25 -4.70
C ILE A 39 0.44 -8.51 -3.37
N LEU A 40 -0.64 -7.76 -3.10
CA LEU A 40 -0.86 -7.14 -1.80
C LEU A 40 -0.92 -8.19 -0.68
N PHE A 41 -1.67 -9.27 -0.86
CA PHE A 41 -1.77 -10.34 0.14
C PHE A 41 -0.41 -10.98 0.43
N ALA A 42 0.35 -11.29 -0.62
CA ALA A 42 1.71 -11.80 -0.48
C ALA A 42 2.61 -10.82 0.31
N ARG A 43 2.48 -9.51 0.09
CA ARG A 43 3.22 -8.48 0.84
C ARG A 43 2.80 -8.38 2.31
N MET A 44 1.55 -8.68 2.64
CA MET A 44 1.06 -8.66 4.02
C MET A 44 1.64 -9.82 4.83
N VAL A 45 1.81 -11.00 4.23
CA VAL A 45 2.39 -12.17 4.90
C VAL A 45 3.92 -12.22 4.82
N SER A 46 4.52 -11.51 3.86
CA SER A 46 5.96 -11.52 3.69
C SER A 46 6.66 -10.63 4.71
N PRO A 47 7.78 -11.09 5.30
CA PRO A 47 8.66 -10.24 6.10
C PRO A 47 9.01 -8.94 5.38
N ARG A 48 8.83 -7.81 6.08
CA ARG A 48 9.23 -6.50 5.56
C ARG A 48 10.74 -6.46 5.38
N ARG A 49 11.19 -5.97 4.23
CA ARG A 49 12.61 -5.75 3.96
C ARG A 49 12.97 -4.32 4.33
N ALA A 50 14.12 -4.15 4.97
CA ALA A 50 14.69 -2.81 5.12
C ALA A 50 15.02 -2.24 3.75
N VAL A 51 14.68 -0.96 3.55
CA VAL A 51 15.20 -0.18 2.45
C VAL A 51 16.52 0.44 2.89
N GLU A 52 17.50 0.54 1.99
CA GLU A 52 18.86 1.04 2.28
C GLU A 52 18.88 2.39 3.02
N ARG A 53 17.85 3.21 2.79
CA ARG A 53 17.70 4.55 3.36
C ARG A 53 17.12 4.60 4.78
N ILE A 54 16.77 3.45 5.38
CA ILE A 54 16.26 3.42 6.75
C ILE A 54 17.41 3.55 7.75
N ASP A 55 17.20 4.31 8.82
CA ASP A 55 18.16 4.33 9.93
C ASP A 55 18.22 2.94 10.57
N HIS A 56 19.43 2.41 10.73
CA HIS A 56 19.66 1.10 11.33
C HIS A 56 19.20 1.06 12.81
N GLU A 57 19.10 2.19 13.50
CA GLU A 57 18.50 2.28 14.84
C GLU A 57 17.01 1.87 14.86
N LEU A 58 16.34 1.92 13.71
CA LEU A 58 14.94 1.49 13.55
C LEU A 58 14.80 0.01 13.17
N SER A 59 15.87 -0.78 13.24
CA SER A 59 15.82 -2.23 12.97
C SER A 59 15.17 -3.02 14.11
N LEU A 60 14.54 -4.14 13.76
CA LEU A 60 13.84 -5.02 14.71
C LEU A 60 14.77 -5.53 15.81
N SER A 61 16.02 -5.87 15.47
CA SER A 61 17.04 -6.32 16.42
C SER A 61 17.35 -5.30 17.54
N LYS A 62 17.09 -4.00 17.29
CA LYS A 62 17.29 -2.92 18.27
C LYS A 62 16.00 -2.51 19.00
N SER A 63 14.85 -3.07 18.61
CA SER A 63 13.57 -2.77 19.25
C SER A 63 13.49 -3.36 20.65
N ARG A 64 13.15 -2.52 21.65
CA ARG A 64 12.81 -2.97 23.01
C ARG A 64 11.32 -3.25 23.21
N ALA A 65 10.48 -2.75 22.30
CA ALA A 65 9.03 -2.83 22.41
C ALA A 65 8.43 -4.06 21.73
N LEU A 66 9.12 -4.60 20.72
CA LEU A 66 8.63 -5.74 19.94
C LEU A 66 9.33 -7.04 20.35
N PRO A 67 8.63 -8.19 20.33
CA PRO A 67 9.20 -9.50 20.63
C PRO A 67 10.01 -10.03 19.43
N GLY A 68 11.10 -9.33 19.06
CA GLY A 68 11.85 -9.56 17.82
C GLY A 68 12.32 -11.00 17.62
N SER A 69 12.88 -11.63 18.66
CA SER A 69 13.35 -13.03 18.58
C SER A 69 12.22 -14.01 18.25
N ALA A 70 11.03 -13.82 18.81
CA ALA A 70 9.88 -14.67 18.52
C ALA A 70 9.35 -14.45 17.11
N MET A 71 9.29 -13.20 16.65
CA MET A 71 8.87 -12.85 15.29
C MET A 71 9.80 -13.47 14.24
N ILE A 72 11.12 -13.44 14.47
CA ILE A 72 12.11 -14.08 13.59
C ILE A 72 11.96 -15.61 13.61
N ALA A 73 11.79 -16.22 14.79
CA ALA A 73 11.61 -17.66 14.93
C ALA A 73 10.35 -18.16 14.21
N MET A 74 9.29 -17.35 14.14
CA MET A 74 8.06 -17.64 13.40
C MET A 74 8.14 -17.29 11.91
N GLY A 75 9.28 -16.81 11.41
CA GLY A 75 9.46 -16.41 10.01
C GLY A 75 8.70 -15.14 9.62
N GLN A 76 8.25 -14.34 10.59
CA GLN A 76 7.48 -13.12 10.38
C GLN A 76 8.36 -11.88 10.12
N ALA A 77 9.65 -11.96 10.44
CA ALA A 77 10.61 -10.90 10.24
C ALA A 77 12.02 -11.45 10.02
N THR A 78 12.90 -10.60 9.49
CA THR A 78 14.35 -10.81 9.47
C THR A 78 15.00 -9.92 10.53
N PRO A 79 16.21 -10.24 11.03
CA PRO A 79 16.90 -9.39 12.02
C PRO A 79 17.08 -7.94 11.57
N GLU A 80 17.31 -7.73 10.27
CA GLU A 80 17.52 -6.44 9.64
C GLU A 80 16.21 -5.76 9.21
N ALA A 81 15.06 -6.41 9.38
CA ALA A 81 13.76 -5.81 9.07
C ALA A 81 13.54 -4.54 9.91
N PRO A 82 12.77 -3.55 9.40
CA PRO A 82 12.31 -2.45 10.22
C PRO A 82 11.52 -2.95 11.44
N ALA A 83 11.69 -2.30 12.60
CA ALA A 83 11.00 -2.60 13.84
C ALA A 83 9.49 -2.25 13.76
N MET A 84 8.74 -3.09 13.05
CA MET A 84 7.30 -2.95 12.85
C MET A 84 6.59 -4.21 13.35
N PRO A 85 5.44 -4.09 14.02
CA PRO A 85 4.67 -5.26 14.43
C PRO A 85 4.22 -6.05 13.20
N PHE A 86 4.25 -7.38 13.31
CA PHE A 86 3.63 -8.26 12.34
C PHE A 86 2.16 -8.44 12.72
N ILE A 87 1.26 -8.24 11.77
CA ILE A 87 -0.19 -8.39 11.96
C ILE A 87 -0.60 -9.66 11.21
N ALA A 88 -0.91 -10.71 11.96
CA ALA A 88 -1.45 -11.94 11.39
C ALA A 88 -2.90 -11.71 10.98
N VAL A 89 -3.22 -12.00 9.73
CA VAL A 89 -4.56 -11.82 9.18
C VAL A 89 -5.33 -13.12 9.36
N GLU A 90 -6.46 -13.04 10.05
CA GLU A 90 -7.42 -14.15 10.17
C GLU A 90 -8.59 -13.94 9.21
N THR A 91 -9.13 -12.72 9.19
CA THR A 91 -10.28 -12.35 8.37
C THR A 91 -9.96 -11.15 7.51
N LEU A 92 -10.23 -11.25 6.22
CA LEU A 92 -10.10 -10.20 5.24
C LEU A 92 -11.50 -9.74 4.79
N THR A 93 -11.83 -8.47 5.07
CA THR A 93 -13.00 -7.83 4.49
C THR A 93 -12.65 -7.20 3.14
N MET A 94 -13.35 -7.58 2.07
CA MET A 94 -13.11 -7.06 0.72
C MET A 94 -14.35 -6.39 0.14
N ASP A 95 -14.16 -5.45 -0.79
CA ASP A 95 -15.25 -4.95 -1.63
C ASP A 95 -15.74 -6.06 -2.58
N ARG A 96 -16.89 -5.83 -3.22
CA ARG A 96 -17.55 -6.76 -4.14
C ARG A 96 -17.19 -6.50 -5.61
N GLY A 97 -16.15 -5.71 -5.87
CA GLY A 97 -15.61 -5.48 -7.20
C GLY A 97 -15.20 -6.79 -7.87
N LYS A 98 -15.29 -6.87 -9.21
CA LYS A 98 -14.98 -8.11 -9.95
C LYS A 98 -13.55 -8.60 -9.69
N ASP A 99 -12.61 -7.67 -9.59
CA ASP A 99 -11.21 -7.88 -9.25
C ASP A 99 -11.04 -8.43 -7.83
N PHE A 100 -11.75 -7.88 -6.84
CA PHE A 100 -11.73 -8.38 -5.46
C PHE A 100 -12.30 -9.79 -5.36
N LEU A 101 -13.46 -10.04 -5.96
CA LEU A 101 -14.09 -11.36 -5.97
C LEU A 101 -13.18 -12.41 -6.64
N ALA A 102 -12.54 -12.04 -7.74
CA ALA A 102 -11.58 -12.91 -8.43
C ALA A 102 -10.28 -13.16 -7.64
N SER A 103 -9.98 -12.36 -6.61
CA SER A 103 -8.81 -12.55 -5.74
C SER A 103 -9.06 -13.45 -4.52
N ARG A 104 -10.33 -13.81 -4.26
CA ARG A 104 -10.74 -14.59 -3.08
C ARG A 104 -9.92 -15.88 -2.92
N ALA A 105 -9.74 -16.64 -3.99
CA ALA A 105 -9.00 -17.90 -3.93
C ALA A 105 -7.55 -17.71 -3.45
N ALA A 106 -6.93 -16.54 -3.72
CA ALA A 106 -5.59 -16.25 -3.23
C ALA A 106 -5.56 -15.95 -1.72
N ALA A 107 -6.59 -15.27 -1.19
CA ALA A 107 -6.75 -15.06 0.25
C ALA A 107 -7.03 -16.37 0.99
N GLU A 108 -7.92 -17.20 0.45
CA GLU A 108 -8.24 -18.52 1.02
C GLU A 108 -7.04 -19.47 0.99
N ALA A 109 -6.20 -19.41 -0.06
CA ALA A 109 -4.95 -20.16 -0.12
C ALA A 109 -3.93 -19.76 0.97
N LEU A 110 -4.03 -18.55 1.51
CA LEU A 110 -3.26 -18.09 2.67
C LEU A 110 -3.91 -18.47 4.01
N GLY A 111 -5.04 -19.19 3.98
CA GLY A 111 -5.79 -19.62 5.16
C GLY A 111 -6.70 -18.54 5.75
N TRP A 112 -6.98 -17.46 5.02
CA TRP A 112 -7.80 -16.36 5.52
C TRP A 112 -9.29 -16.60 5.26
N SER A 113 -10.12 -16.22 6.24
CA SER A 113 -11.56 -16.08 6.04
C SER A 113 -11.85 -14.81 5.26
N VAL A 114 -12.76 -14.86 4.29
CA VAL A 114 -13.11 -13.70 3.46
C VAL A 114 -14.55 -13.27 3.75
N ILE A 115 -14.72 -12.00 4.10
CA ILE A 115 -16.03 -11.36 4.26
C ILE A 115 -16.20 -10.34 3.14
N ASP A 116 -17.28 -10.47 2.37
CA ASP A 116 -17.63 -9.43 1.42
C ASP A 116 -18.32 -8.27 2.16
N ALA A 117 -17.90 -7.05 1.84
CA ALA A 117 -18.57 -5.84 2.26
C ALA A 117 -20.07 -5.90 1.88
N PRO A 118 -20.99 -5.57 2.79
CA PRO A 118 -22.41 -5.53 2.48
C PRO A 118 -22.71 -4.61 1.28
N PRO A 119 -23.56 -5.03 0.32
CA PRO A 119 -23.92 -4.19 -0.81
C PRO A 119 -24.47 -2.83 -0.36
N HIS A 120 -24.06 -1.77 -1.06
CA HIS A 120 -24.52 -0.39 -0.81
C HIS A 120 -24.32 0.11 0.63
N SER A 121 -23.39 -0.48 1.39
CA SER A 121 -23.06 -0.05 2.74
C SER A 121 -21.75 0.74 2.76
N PRO A 122 -21.79 2.09 2.90
CA PRO A 122 -20.58 2.91 2.98
C PRO A 122 -19.74 2.62 4.24
N THR A 123 -20.30 1.93 5.23
CA THR A 123 -19.64 1.62 6.50
C THR A 123 -18.72 0.41 6.47
N ALA A 124 -18.66 -0.32 5.35
CA ALA A 124 -17.85 -1.54 5.26
C ALA A 124 -16.34 -1.29 5.07
N LYS A 125 -15.96 -0.09 4.58
CA LYS A 125 -14.56 0.28 4.31
C LYS A 125 -14.15 1.72 4.71
N PRO A 126 -14.69 2.31 5.80
CA PRO A 126 -14.38 3.70 6.17
C PRO A 126 -12.90 3.89 6.51
N HIS A 127 -12.23 2.87 7.05
CA HIS A 127 -10.80 2.90 7.38
C HIS A 127 -9.92 3.07 6.12
N VAL A 128 -10.23 2.31 5.05
CA VAL A 128 -9.50 2.40 3.79
C VAL A 128 -9.76 3.74 3.11
N GLU A 129 -11.02 4.18 3.05
CA GLU A 129 -11.37 5.47 2.44
C GLU A 129 -10.73 6.65 3.19
N ARG A 130 -10.76 6.62 4.52
CA ARG A 130 -10.08 7.60 5.37
C ARG A 130 -8.58 7.60 5.13
N PHE A 131 -7.94 6.43 5.09
CA PHE A 131 -6.51 6.31 4.80
C PHE A 131 -6.16 6.91 3.43
N LEU A 132 -6.89 6.55 2.38
CA LEU A 132 -6.67 7.08 1.03
C LEU A 132 -6.87 8.60 0.99
N LYS A 133 -7.87 9.13 1.70
CA LYS A 133 -8.08 10.58 1.82
C LYS A 133 -6.90 11.26 2.52
N SER A 134 -6.40 10.69 3.62
CA SER A 134 -5.24 11.20 4.35
C SER A 134 -3.96 11.17 3.52
N VAL A 135 -3.70 10.08 2.78
CA VAL A 135 -2.56 9.99 1.87
C VAL A 135 -2.60 11.10 0.82
N ASN A 136 -3.78 11.33 0.23
CA ASN A 136 -3.98 12.38 -0.76
C ASN A 136 -3.73 13.78 -0.17
N SER A 137 -4.34 14.11 0.98
CA SER A 137 -4.31 15.47 1.53
C SER A 137 -3.06 15.79 2.33
N LEU A 138 -2.43 14.81 2.98
CA LEU A 138 -1.29 15.02 3.90
C LEU A 138 0.05 14.62 3.29
N PHE A 139 0.08 13.77 2.26
CA PHE A 139 1.34 13.37 1.66
C PHE A 139 1.43 13.80 0.20
N LEU A 140 0.55 13.26 -0.65
CA LEU A 140 0.64 13.50 -2.09
C LEU A 140 0.47 14.97 -2.47
N SER A 141 -0.34 15.73 -1.73
CA SER A 141 -0.50 17.18 -1.91
C SER A 141 0.80 17.99 -1.86
N ARG A 142 1.86 17.45 -1.25
CA ARG A 142 3.19 18.08 -1.14
C ARG A 142 4.14 17.70 -2.29
N ILE A 143 3.72 16.84 -3.21
CA ILE A 143 4.53 16.39 -4.34
C ILE A 143 4.20 17.26 -5.57
N ASP A 144 5.24 17.78 -6.24
CA ASP A 144 5.15 18.71 -7.38
C ASP A 144 4.28 18.25 -8.57
N SER A 145 3.97 16.96 -8.66
CA SER A 145 3.17 16.35 -9.75
C SER A 145 1.77 15.93 -9.31
N TYR A 146 1.33 16.30 -8.10
CA TYR A 146 0.00 15.96 -7.61
C TYR A 146 -1.07 16.85 -8.25
N VAL A 147 -1.95 16.24 -9.03
CA VAL A 147 -3.01 16.93 -9.78
C VAL A 147 -4.38 16.95 -9.07
N GLY A 148 -4.47 16.39 -7.85
CA GLY A 148 -5.72 16.30 -7.09
C GLY A 148 -6.60 15.08 -7.44
N ASN A 149 -7.52 14.76 -6.51
CA ASN A 149 -8.58 13.76 -6.69
C ASN A 149 -9.84 14.32 -7.39
N SER A 150 -9.88 15.64 -7.60
CA SER A 150 -10.96 16.38 -8.28
C SER A 150 -10.40 17.68 -8.88
N PRO A 151 -10.98 18.26 -9.96
CA PRO A 151 -10.46 19.46 -10.62
C PRO A 151 -10.19 20.66 -9.69
N GLU A 152 -10.97 20.79 -8.61
CA GLU A 152 -10.85 21.84 -7.59
C GLU A 152 -9.63 21.71 -6.65
N HIS A 153 -8.93 20.58 -6.65
CA HIS A 153 -7.79 20.30 -5.76
C HIS A 153 -6.42 20.38 -6.45
N ARG A 154 -6.31 21.06 -7.60
CA ARG A 154 -5.02 21.27 -8.26
C ARG A 154 -4.11 22.13 -7.38
N GLY A 155 -2.97 21.57 -6.99
CA GLY A 155 -1.89 22.31 -6.35
C GLY A 155 -1.44 23.48 -7.23
N ARG A 156 -0.96 24.55 -6.59
CA ARG A 156 -0.51 25.79 -7.23
C ARG A 156 0.83 25.59 -7.93
N SER A 157 0.84 24.83 -9.03
CA SER A 157 1.79 24.81 -10.15
C SER A 157 1.66 23.45 -10.84
N VAL A 158 0.83 23.38 -11.89
CA VAL A 158 0.99 22.33 -12.88
C VAL A 158 2.24 22.71 -13.65
N ARG A 159 3.37 22.06 -13.34
CA ARG A 159 4.55 22.18 -14.19
C ARG A 159 4.19 21.54 -15.54
N SER A 160 3.97 22.39 -16.54
CA SER A 160 3.77 21.95 -17.91
C SER A 160 4.97 21.09 -18.35
N PRO A 161 4.75 19.91 -18.95
CA PRO A 161 5.84 19.09 -19.47
C PRO A 161 6.28 19.66 -20.82
N ASP A 162 6.96 20.81 -20.79
CA ASP A 162 7.76 21.28 -21.92
C ASP A 162 8.71 22.39 -21.47
N SER A 163 10.03 22.13 -21.54
CA SER A 163 11.10 23.15 -21.69
C SER A 163 12.52 22.67 -21.32
N ARG A 164 12.79 21.41 -20.92
CA ARG A 164 14.16 21.01 -20.51
C ARG A 164 14.84 19.87 -21.28
N PHE A 165 14.40 19.58 -22.50
CA PHE A 165 15.19 18.81 -23.45
C PHE A 165 15.10 19.45 -24.84
N GLY A 166 15.84 20.54 -25.03
CA GLY A 166 16.20 20.99 -26.38
C GLY A 166 17.27 20.07 -26.96
N PRO A 167 17.25 19.79 -28.28
CA PRO A 167 18.22 18.89 -28.89
C PRO A 167 19.61 19.51 -28.83
N ALA A 168 20.58 18.73 -28.35
CA ALA A 168 22.00 19.05 -28.51
C ALA A 168 22.29 19.17 -30.01
N ARG A 169 22.58 20.39 -30.47
CA ARG A 169 23.15 20.61 -31.80
C ARG A 169 24.62 20.18 -31.77
N ARG A 170 25.03 19.61 -32.90
CA ARG A 170 26.36 19.05 -33.22
C ARG A 170 27.51 19.98 -32.83
#